data_AF-A0A7K0W4R5-F1
#
_entry.id   AF-A0A7K0W4R5-F1
#
_cell.length_a   1.000
_cell.length_b   1.000
_cell.length_c   1.000
_cell.angle_alpha   90.00
_cell.angle_beta   90.00
_cell.angle_gamma   90.00
#
_symmetry.space_group_name_H-M   'P 1'
#
loop_
_entity.id
_entity.type
_entity.pdbx_description
1 polymer ?
#
loop_
_entity_poly.entity_id
_entity_poly.type
_entity_poly.pdbx_seq_one_letter_code
_entity_poly.pdbx_strand_id
1 'polypeptide(L)'
;MGRRPDGLLNHELFHGEKGPQDACGIFGVWAPGEEVAKLTFYGLYALQHRGTESAGIATSDGERILVYKDMGLVSQVFTESDLSSLKGFLAIGHCRYSTTGSSTWVNAQPTLRPTKYGTLALAHNGNLTNTGDLAEMLQRQTLMAPS
;
A
#
# COMPACT_ATOMS: atom_id res chain seq x y z
N MET A 1 -19.48 38.57 4.73
CA MET A 1 -18.09 38.28 4.34
C MET A 1 -18.08 36.84 3.82
N GLY A 2 -17.85 36.64 2.52
CA GLY A 2 -18.13 35.37 1.83
C GLY A 2 -17.14 34.27 2.20
N ARG A 3 -17.66 33.09 2.58
CA ARG A 3 -16.90 31.84 2.62
C ARG A 3 -16.54 31.45 1.18
N ARG A 4 -15.37 31.84 0.73
CA ARG A 4 -14.74 31.22 -0.45
C ARG A 4 -14.03 29.96 0.05
N PRO A 5 -14.31 28.78 -0.52
CA PRO A 5 -13.49 27.60 -0.27
C PRO A 5 -12.07 27.89 -0.76
N ASP A 6 -11.07 27.60 0.06
CA ASP A 6 -9.64 27.81 -0.22
C ASP A 6 -9.07 26.84 -1.28
N GLY A 7 -9.86 25.85 -1.72
CA GLY A 7 -9.47 24.89 -2.75
C GLY A 7 -8.41 23.90 -2.26
N LEU A 8 -8.14 23.87 -0.95
CA LEU A 8 -7.23 22.92 -0.34
C LEU A 8 -8.05 21.71 0.13
N LEU A 9 -7.81 20.55 -0.47
CA LEU A 9 -8.37 19.28 0.00
C LEU A 9 -7.57 18.79 1.22
N ASN A 10 -7.50 19.59 2.29
CA ASN A 10 -6.93 19.18 3.56
C ASN A 10 -7.96 19.35 4.69
N HIS A 11 -7.93 18.43 5.65
CA HIS A 11 -8.85 18.40 6.79
C HIS A 11 -8.48 19.41 7.90
N GLU A 12 -7.58 20.36 7.64
CA GLU A 12 -7.09 21.31 8.64
C GLU A 12 -8.01 22.54 8.74
N LEU A 13 -9.17 22.35 9.36
CA LEU A 13 -10.19 23.40 9.54
C LEU A 13 -9.84 24.39 10.68
N PHE A 14 -8.85 24.08 11.53
CA PHE A 14 -8.46 24.92 12.67
C PHE A 14 -6.93 24.98 12.83
N HIS A 15 -6.37 26.19 12.91
CA HIS A 15 -4.94 26.40 13.16
C HIS A 15 -4.56 25.87 14.55
N GLY A 16 -3.79 24.78 14.59
CA GLY A 16 -3.22 24.22 15.82
C GLY A 16 -3.73 22.82 16.20
N GLU A 17 -4.79 22.33 15.57
CA GLU A 17 -5.21 20.93 15.71
C GLU A 17 -4.74 20.11 14.51
N LYS A 18 -3.74 19.25 14.73
CA LYS A 18 -3.48 18.16 13.77
C LYS A 18 -4.66 17.20 13.88
N GLY A 19 -5.44 17.06 12.81
CA GLY A 19 -6.43 15.98 12.69
C GLY A 19 -5.79 14.60 12.91
N PRO A 20 -6.59 13.52 12.97
CA PRO A 20 -6.07 12.16 13.08
C PRO A 20 -4.93 11.95 12.08
N GLN A 21 -3.72 11.64 12.56
CA GLN A 21 -2.56 11.41 11.69
C GLN A 21 -2.67 9.97 11.17
N ASP A 22 -3.37 9.84 10.05
CA ASP A 22 -3.84 8.57 9.52
C ASP A 22 -2.70 7.67 9.06
N ALA A 23 -2.64 6.49 9.68
CA ALA A 23 -1.79 5.37 9.27
C ALA A 23 -2.14 4.91 7.84
N CYS A 24 -1.28 4.14 7.16
CA CYS A 24 -1.48 3.73 5.76
C CYS A 24 -2.88 3.18 5.42
N GLY A 25 -3.38 3.40 4.20
CA GLY A 25 -4.61 2.74 3.72
C GLY A 25 -4.30 1.36 3.13
N ILE A 26 -5.17 0.38 3.38
CA ILE A 26 -5.12 -0.94 2.74
C ILE A 26 -6.49 -1.27 2.18
N PHE A 27 -6.51 -1.84 0.98
CA PHE A 27 -7.70 -2.42 0.38
C PHE A 27 -7.40 -3.84 -0.09
N GLY A 28 -8.39 -4.74 -0.02
CA GLY A 28 -8.27 -6.10 -0.55
C GLY A 28 -9.61 -6.55 -1.12
N VAL A 29 -9.56 -7.23 -2.27
CA VAL A 29 -10.76 -7.74 -2.93
C VAL A 29 -10.49 -9.09 -3.58
N TRP A 30 -11.43 -10.01 -3.41
CA TRP A 30 -11.55 -11.23 -4.19
C TRP A 30 -12.89 -11.18 -4.92
N ALA A 31 -12.85 -11.10 -6.24
CA ALA A 31 -14.04 -10.96 -7.07
C ALA A 31 -13.78 -11.56 -8.47
N PRO A 32 -13.99 -12.88 -8.63
CA PRO A 32 -13.93 -13.53 -9.94
C PRO A 32 -14.89 -12.90 -10.94
N GLY A 33 -14.39 -12.59 -12.14
CA GLY A 33 -15.17 -11.96 -13.22
C GLY A 33 -15.14 -10.42 -13.21
N GLU A 34 -14.60 -9.80 -12.17
CA GLU A 34 -14.54 -8.33 -12.03
C GLU A 34 -13.15 -7.76 -12.33
N GLU A 35 -13.09 -6.47 -12.65
CA GLU A 35 -11.82 -5.74 -12.82
C GLU A 35 -11.21 -5.37 -11.45
N VAL A 36 -10.65 -6.37 -10.74
CA VAL A 36 -10.15 -6.21 -9.36
C VAL A 36 -9.08 -5.13 -9.19
N ALA A 37 -8.28 -4.84 -10.22
CA ALA A 37 -7.33 -3.72 -10.21
C ALA A 37 -8.03 -2.36 -10.11
N LYS A 38 -9.11 -2.15 -10.89
CA LYS A 38 -9.89 -0.91 -10.85
C LYS A 38 -10.68 -0.78 -9.55
N LEU A 39 -11.28 -1.88 -9.07
CA LEU A 39 -11.93 -1.89 -7.75
C LEU A 39 -10.94 -1.49 -6.65
N THR A 40 -9.71 -2.02 -6.71
CA THR A 40 -8.65 -1.68 -5.76
C THR A 40 -8.22 -0.22 -5.90
N PHE A 41 -8.07 0.29 -7.12
CA PHE A 41 -7.79 1.71 -7.38
C PHE A 41 -8.84 2.61 -6.72
N TYR A 42 -10.13 2.37 -6.95
CA TYR A 42 -11.19 3.19 -6.35
C TYR A 42 -11.25 3.05 -4.83
N GLY A 43 -11.01 1.85 -4.30
CA GLY A 43 -10.88 1.63 -2.86
C GLY A 43 -9.73 2.43 -2.24
N LEU A 44 -8.56 2.41 -2.87
CA LEU A 44 -7.42 3.21 -2.44
C LEU A 44 -7.63 4.71 -2.62
N TYR A 45 -8.32 5.12 -3.69
CA TYR A 45 -8.65 6.52 -3.93
C TYR A 45 -9.57 7.06 -2.83
N ALA A 46 -10.57 6.27 -2.39
CA ALA A 46 -11.40 6.61 -1.24
C ALA A 46 -10.58 6.69 0.06
N LEU A 47 -9.53 5.87 0.19
CA LEU A 47 -8.59 5.87 1.31
C LEU A 47 -7.40 6.82 1.13
N GLN A 48 -7.40 7.70 0.11
CA GLN A 48 -6.25 8.56 -0.22
C GLN A 48 -5.82 9.47 0.94
N HIS A 49 -6.77 9.90 1.77
CA HIS A 49 -6.53 10.69 2.97
C HIS A 49 -5.64 9.98 3.99
N ARG A 50 -5.51 8.65 3.90
CA ARG A 50 -4.69 7.81 4.79
C ARG A 50 -3.24 7.64 4.34
N GLY A 51 -2.84 8.22 3.22
CA GLY A 51 -1.46 8.13 2.74
C GLY A 51 -1.25 8.73 1.37
N THR A 52 -0.37 9.72 1.29
CA THR A 52 -0.13 10.55 0.10
C THR A 52 1.24 10.33 -0.54
N GLU A 53 2.07 9.42 -0.01
CA GLU A 53 3.47 9.33 -0.42
C GLU A 53 3.74 8.31 -1.52
N SER A 54 3.06 7.17 -1.47
CA SER A 54 3.16 6.12 -2.48
C SER A 54 1.88 5.33 -2.53
N ALA A 55 1.64 4.70 -3.67
CA ALA A 55 0.53 3.78 -3.86
C ALA A 55 1.03 2.53 -4.59
N GLY A 56 0.39 1.40 -4.32
CA GLY A 56 0.70 0.15 -4.98
C GLY A 56 -0.48 -0.80 -5.00
N ILE A 57 -0.55 -1.62 -6.05
CA ILE A 57 -1.55 -2.66 -6.25
C ILE A 57 -0.82 -3.94 -6.64
N ALA A 58 -1.20 -5.04 -6.00
CA ALA A 58 -0.84 -6.38 -6.40
C ALA A 58 -2.09 -7.14 -6.82
N THR A 59 -2.07 -7.84 -7.95
CA THR A 59 -3.17 -8.70 -8.41
C THR A 59 -2.71 -10.13 -8.62
N SER A 60 -3.64 -11.08 -8.53
CA SER A 60 -3.36 -12.49 -8.77
C SER A 60 -4.52 -13.22 -9.43
N ASP A 61 -4.16 -14.17 -10.31
CA ASP A 61 -5.03 -15.17 -10.91
C ASP A 61 -4.98 -16.52 -10.15
N GLY A 62 -4.40 -16.54 -8.95
CA GLY A 62 -4.22 -17.75 -8.13
C GLY A 62 -2.93 -18.52 -8.43
N GLU A 63 -2.25 -18.25 -9.55
CA GLU A 63 -0.98 -18.88 -9.90
C GLU A 63 0.18 -17.89 -9.86
N ARG A 64 -0.06 -16.65 -10.30
CA ARG A 64 0.94 -15.60 -10.43
C ARG A 64 0.50 -14.34 -9.70
N ILE A 65 1.48 -13.53 -9.32
CA ILE A 65 1.24 -12.21 -8.72
C ILE A 65 1.91 -11.16 -9.60
N LEU A 66 1.13 -10.16 -10.01
CA LEU A 66 1.60 -8.95 -10.65
C LEU A 66 1.57 -7.82 -9.63
N VAL A 67 2.60 -6.98 -9.59
CA VAL A 67 2.67 -5.82 -8.68
C VAL A 67 3.10 -4.61 -9.46
N TYR A 68 2.38 -3.52 -9.28
CA TYR A 68 2.80 -2.19 -9.68
C TYR A 68 2.70 -1.24 -8.48
N LYS A 69 3.75 -0.45 -8.26
CA LYS A 69 3.81 0.52 -7.17
C LYS A 69 4.76 1.65 -7.53
N ASP A 70 4.41 2.85 -7.12
CA ASP A 70 5.27 4.02 -7.29
C ASP A 70 5.00 5.08 -6.21
N MET A 71 5.84 6.10 -6.19
CA MET A 71 5.69 7.29 -5.34
C MET A 71 4.60 8.21 -5.89
N GLY A 72 3.88 8.86 -4.99
CA GLY A 72 2.81 9.81 -5.30
C GLY A 72 1.43 9.34 -4.86
N LEU A 73 0.43 10.15 -5.22
CA LEU A 73 -0.97 9.87 -4.96
C LEU A 73 -1.46 8.71 -5.83
N VAL A 74 -2.51 8.01 -5.38
CA VAL A 74 -3.14 6.89 -6.10
C VAL A 74 -3.46 7.27 -7.56
N SER A 75 -4.04 8.46 -7.77
CA SER A 75 -4.39 8.97 -9.11
C SER A 75 -3.19 9.36 -9.98
N GLN A 76 -2.03 9.58 -9.39
CA GLN A 76 -0.80 9.91 -10.11
C GLN A 76 0.00 8.66 -10.47
N VAL A 77 -0.05 7.64 -9.60
CA VAL A 77 0.67 6.38 -9.78
C VAL A 77 0.05 5.53 -10.87
N PHE A 78 -1.28 5.45 -10.96
CA PHE A 78 -1.93 4.51 -11.87
C PHE A 78 -2.58 5.21 -13.07
N THR A 79 -2.17 4.81 -14.28
CA THR A 79 -2.92 5.07 -15.51
C THR A 79 -3.90 3.93 -15.82
N GLU A 80 -4.86 4.17 -16.71
CA GLU A 80 -5.75 3.11 -17.22
C GLU A 80 -4.96 1.95 -17.84
N SER A 81 -3.84 2.24 -18.50
CA SER A 81 -2.97 1.19 -19.06
C SER A 81 -2.37 0.31 -17.97
N ASP A 82 -1.87 0.92 -16.88
CA ASP A 82 -1.30 0.18 -15.74
C ASP A 82 -2.35 -0.72 -15.10
N LEU A 83 -3.53 -0.17 -14.80
CA LEU A 83 -4.66 -0.92 -14.23
C LEU A 83 -5.10 -2.05 -15.16
N SER A 84 -5.12 -1.82 -16.47
CA SER A 84 -5.47 -2.85 -17.45
C SER A 84 -4.45 -3.99 -17.49
N SER A 85 -3.18 -3.75 -17.15
CA SER A 85 -2.14 -4.77 -17.14
C SER A 85 -2.19 -5.68 -15.89
N LEU A 86 -2.77 -5.17 -14.79
CA LEU A 86 -2.91 -5.87 -13.53
C LEU A 86 -4.13 -6.82 -13.55
N LYS A 87 -3.97 -7.97 -14.20
CA LYS A 87 -5.01 -8.99 -14.34
C LYS A 87 -5.10 -9.91 -13.11
N GLY A 88 -6.27 -10.53 -12.94
CA GLY A 88 -6.54 -11.50 -11.88
C GLY A 88 -7.98 -11.43 -11.37
N PHE A 89 -8.26 -12.17 -10.30
CA PHE A 89 -9.52 -12.13 -9.55
C PHE A 89 -9.30 -11.84 -8.05
N LEU A 90 -8.05 -11.68 -7.64
CA LEU A 90 -7.64 -11.26 -6.30
C LEU A 90 -6.78 -10.01 -6.43
N ALA A 91 -6.96 -9.04 -5.54
CA ALA A 91 -6.10 -7.87 -5.46
C ALA A 91 -5.93 -7.39 -4.02
N ILE A 92 -4.74 -6.85 -3.74
CA ILE A 92 -4.47 -6.04 -2.55
C ILE A 92 -3.86 -4.71 -2.98
N GLY A 93 -4.19 -3.66 -2.26
CA GLY A 93 -3.72 -2.31 -2.51
C GLY A 93 -3.21 -1.66 -1.22
N HIS A 94 -2.30 -0.71 -1.36
CA HIS A 94 -1.78 0.08 -0.26
C HIS A 94 -1.54 1.53 -0.67
N CYS A 95 -1.88 2.49 0.20
CA CYS A 95 -1.41 3.87 0.11
C CYS A 95 -0.63 4.24 1.39
N ARG A 96 0.58 4.77 1.23
CA ARG A 96 1.52 5.00 2.34
C ARG A 96 1.43 6.42 2.87
N TYR A 97 1.41 6.54 4.19
CA TYR A 97 1.80 7.75 4.92
C TYR A 97 3.11 7.45 5.67
N SER A 98 4.14 8.31 5.60
CA SER A 98 5.37 8.07 6.37
C SER A 98 5.16 8.59 7.78
N THR A 99 4.96 7.66 8.70
CA THR A 99 5.10 7.92 10.14
C THR A 99 6.56 7.80 10.57
N THR A 100 7.29 6.86 9.99
CA THR A 100 8.72 6.58 10.24
C THR A 100 9.40 6.05 8.98
N GLY A 101 10.69 6.37 8.83
CA GLY A 101 11.52 5.96 7.68
C GLY A 101 11.49 6.94 6.51
N SER A 102 12.43 6.78 5.58
CA SER A 102 12.55 7.63 4.41
C SER A 102 11.40 7.39 3.43
N SER A 103 10.95 8.45 2.76
CA SER A 103 9.99 8.36 1.65
C SER A 103 10.75 7.89 0.40
N THR A 104 10.92 6.57 0.27
CA THR A 104 11.65 5.95 -0.83
C THR A 104 10.80 4.86 -1.47
N TRP A 105 10.99 4.67 -2.78
CA TRP A 105 10.27 3.68 -3.56
C TRP A 105 10.38 2.25 -2.99
N VAL A 106 11.51 1.92 -2.35
CA VAL A 106 11.74 0.62 -1.70
C VAL A 106 10.71 0.37 -0.58
N ASN A 107 10.25 1.43 0.08
CA ASN A 107 9.25 1.37 1.15
C ASN A 107 7.80 1.38 0.64
N ALA A 108 7.57 1.60 -0.66
CA ALA A 108 6.23 1.47 -1.25
C ALA A 108 5.75 0.01 -1.14
N GLN A 109 4.47 -0.19 -0.86
CA GLN A 109 3.84 -1.49 -0.70
C GLN A 109 2.69 -1.63 -1.72
N PRO A 110 2.24 -2.86 -2.07
CA PRO A 110 2.63 -4.16 -1.52
C PRO A 110 4.09 -4.56 -1.79
N THR A 111 4.71 -5.26 -0.84
CA THR A 111 6.02 -5.91 -1.05
C THR A 111 5.82 -7.29 -1.66
N LEU A 112 6.68 -7.67 -2.61
CA LEU A 112 6.66 -9.00 -3.24
C LEU A 112 7.95 -9.75 -2.89
N ARG A 113 7.82 -10.97 -2.38
CA ARG A 113 8.96 -11.82 -2.04
C ARG A 113 8.70 -13.30 -2.38
N PRO A 114 9.70 -14.02 -2.90
CA PRO A 114 9.62 -15.48 -3.02
C PRO A 114 9.71 -16.12 -1.63
N THR A 115 9.00 -17.23 -1.46
CA THR A 115 9.05 -18.08 -0.27
C THR A 115 9.18 -19.54 -0.70
N LYS A 116 9.47 -20.44 0.25
CA LYS A 116 9.48 -21.90 -0.02
C LYS A 116 8.12 -22.45 -0.47
N TYR A 117 7.04 -21.69 -0.30
CA TYR A 117 5.67 -22.08 -0.66
C TYR A 117 5.14 -21.33 -1.89
N GLY A 118 5.99 -20.58 -2.60
CA GLY A 118 5.60 -19.71 -3.71
C GLY A 118 5.80 -18.23 -3.39
N THR A 119 5.25 -17.36 -4.23
CA THR A 119 5.43 -15.90 -4.09
C THR A 119 4.39 -15.30 -3.15
N LEU A 120 4.82 -14.44 -2.24
CA LEU A 120 3.96 -13.72 -1.31
C LEU A 120 3.96 -12.22 -1.62
N ALA A 121 2.77 -11.63 -1.72
CA ALA A 121 2.59 -10.18 -1.67
C ALA A 121 2.02 -9.76 -0.31
N LEU A 122 2.60 -8.73 0.31
CA LEU A 122 2.21 -8.24 1.63
C LEU A 122 2.05 -6.72 1.64
N ALA A 123 0.88 -6.27 2.11
CA ALA A 123 0.61 -4.89 2.48
C ALA A 123 0.31 -4.81 3.99
N HIS A 124 0.84 -3.80 4.66
CA HIS A 124 0.80 -3.65 6.10
C HIS A 124 0.55 -2.18 6.50
N ASN A 125 -0.33 -2.00 7.47
CA ASN A 125 -0.62 -0.74 8.12
C ASN A 125 -0.35 -0.93 9.62
N GLY A 126 0.68 -0.25 10.12
CA GLY A 126 1.13 -0.35 11.50
C GLY A 126 2.61 -0.04 11.63
N ASN A 127 3.15 -0.37 12.79
CA ASN A 127 4.59 -0.32 13.04
C ASN A 127 4.99 -1.47 13.96
N LEU A 128 6.00 -2.24 13.56
CA LEU A 128 6.62 -3.23 14.43
C LEU A 128 7.57 -2.50 15.41
N THR A 129 7.31 -2.59 16.71
CA THR A 129 8.11 -1.89 17.73
C THR A 129 9.37 -2.65 18.13
N ASN A 130 9.44 -3.93 17.83
CA ASN A 130 10.51 -4.85 18.19
C ASN A 130 11.24 -5.42 16.95
N THR A 131 11.42 -4.60 15.90
CA THR A 131 12.07 -5.05 14.65
C THR A 131 13.49 -5.56 14.86
N GLY A 132 14.24 -5.00 15.81
CA GLY A 132 15.59 -5.46 16.16
C GLY A 132 15.60 -6.90 16.68
N ASP A 133 14.74 -7.20 17.65
CA ASP A 133 14.63 -8.53 18.25
C ASP A 133 14.17 -9.57 17.21
N LEU A 134 13.19 -9.21 16.38
CA LEU A 134 12.69 -10.07 15.31
C LEU A 134 13.78 -10.37 14.27
N ALA A 135 14.59 -9.38 13.90
CA ALA A 135 15.69 -9.57 12.97
C ALA A 135 16.75 -10.52 13.54
N GLU A 136 17.10 -10.39 14.82
CA GLU A 136 18.06 -11.28 15.49
C GLU A 136 17.52 -12.71 15.59
N MET A 137 16.23 -12.88 15.91
CA MET A 137 15.57 -14.19 15.91
C MET A 137 15.62 -14.87 14.53
N LEU A 138 15.33 -14.13 13.45
CA LEU A 138 15.40 -14.64 12.08
C LEU A 138 16.83 -15.01 11.67
N GLN A 139 17.82 -14.22 12.05
CA GLN A 139 19.22 -14.50 11.75
C GLN A 139 19.68 -15.78 12.45
N ARG A 140 19.32 -15.97 13.73
CA ARG A 140 19.58 -17.21 14.48
C ARG A 140 18.94 -18.43 13.82
N GLN A 141 17.67 -18.35 13.42
CA GLN A 141 16.99 -19.45 12.73
C GLN A 141 17.63 -19.79 11.39
N THR A 142 18.08 -18.78 10.63
CA THR A 142 18.73 -18.98 9.33
C THR A 142 20.09 -19.68 9.49
N LEU A 143 20.86 -19.35 10.53
CA LEU A 143 22.12 -20.01 10.86
C LEU A 143 21.93 -21.46 11.37
N MET A 144 20.72 -21.80 11.83
CA MET A 144 20.37 -23.12 12.38
C MET A 144 19.59 -24.01 11.38
N ALA A 145 19.20 -23.48 10.22
CA ALA A 145 18.53 -24.28 9.19
C ALA A 145 19.58 -25.06 8.38
N PRO A 146 19.42 -26.39 8.20
CA PRO A 146 20.34 -27.15 7.35
C PRO A 146 20.25 -26.66 5.90
N SER A 147 21.43 -26.54 5.26
CA SER A 147 21.62 -26.18 3.86
C SER A 147 20.92 -27.11 2.89
#